data_AF-A0A2T9Z774-F1
#
_entry.id   AF-A0A2T9Z774-F1
#
_cell.length_a   1.000
_cell.length_b   1.000
_cell.length_c   1.000
_cell.angle_alpha   90.00
_cell.angle_beta   90.00
_cell.angle_gamma   90.00
#
_symmetry.space_group_name_H-M   'P 1'
#
loop_
_entity.id
_entity.type
_entity.pdbx_description
1 polymer ?
#
loop_
_entity_poly.entity_id
_entity_poly.type
_entity_poly.pdbx_seq_one_letter_code
_entity_poly.pdbx_strand_id
1 'polypeptide(L)'
;MSQVEENIANLLQQTLSPNSAARKQAENLLSNLGLQKEFSIQLLSLITTNKYPVEIRTAATLYFKNFIKKNWEQDENKDDIISYEERLEIKKNIISILMMLPPNLQLQLNEAISTIADCDFPAEWPNLIKDLVSHLSSTDFVSNNAVLATFHSIFNRYRSDFRSDLLFSEIKYVISSFFNPYFQIFLSADQLLSSCTDLALGKLYLEAIKNCVIIYYDLNCQDLPELFEDNLDQFTSLLHKYLVLDKLSSLNPVLSPLDSTDDDTAGILEEIKTEIFKVVYLYTNRYEDVFTQLPTFLDSIWNMLINIGLEPKYDSVSISLPFLFSLLL
;
A
#
# COMPACT_ATOMS: atom_id res chain seq x y z
N MET A 1 31.32 5.41 12.45
CA MET A 1 30.97 4.01 12.21
C MET A 1 31.11 3.28 13.53
N SER A 2 30.01 2.78 14.07
CA SER A 2 30.11 2.04 15.32
C SER A 2 30.64 0.63 15.00
N GLN A 3 31.57 0.11 15.82
CA GLN A 3 32.02 -1.29 15.72
C GLN A 3 30.82 -2.28 15.81
N VAL A 4 29.71 -1.81 16.37
CA VAL A 4 28.45 -2.53 16.54
C VAL A 4 27.71 -2.68 15.20
N GLU A 5 27.62 -1.63 14.37
CA GLU A 5 26.99 -1.70 13.03
C GLU A 5 27.68 -2.74 12.14
N GLU A 6 29.02 -2.74 12.10
CA GLU A 6 29.77 -3.72 11.32
C GLU A 6 29.54 -5.16 11.83
N ASN A 7 29.44 -5.34 13.14
CA ASN A 7 29.14 -6.65 13.72
C ASN A 7 27.72 -7.13 13.34
N ILE A 8 26.73 -6.26 13.43
CA ILE A 8 25.35 -6.58 13.03
C ILE A 8 25.30 -6.92 11.53
N ALA A 9 25.97 -6.15 10.68
CA ALA A 9 26.05 -6.43 9.24
C ALA A 9 26.66 -7.81 8.93
N ASN A 10 27.74 -8.18 9.63
CA ASN A 10 28.37 -9.49 9.48
C ASN A 10 27.44 -10.63 9.92
N LEU A 11 26.72 -10.46 11.03
CA LEU A 11 25.75 -11.45 11.49
C LEU A 11 24.58 -11.60 10.50
N LEU A 12 24.04 -10.49 9.99
CA LEU A 12 22.99 -10.51 8.96
C LEU A 12 23.48 -11.23 7.69
N GLN A 13 24.72 -11.02 7.28
CA GLN A 13 25.30 -11.77 6.16
C GLN A 13 25.33 -13.29 6.44
N GLN A 14 25.65 -13.70 7.68
CA GLN A 14 25.64 -15.11 8.06
C GLN A 14 24.24 -15.72 8.06
N THR A 15 23.17 -14.94 8.30
CA THR A 15 21.78 -15.42 8.17
C THR A 15 21.41 -15.81 6.73
N LEU A 16 22.17 -15.33 5.74
CA LEU A 16 22.00 -15.66 4.32
C LEU A 16 22.82 -16.89 3.89
N SER A 17 23.59 -17.49 4.79
CA SER A 17 24.45 -18.65 4.48
C SER A 17 23.63 -19.90 4.12
N PRO A 18 24.07 -20.73 3.16
CA PRO A 18 23.42 -22.02 2.88
C PRO A 18 23.55 -23.01 4.07
N ASN A 19 24.50 -22.78 4.99
CA ASN A 19 24.68 -23.62 6.16
C ASN A 19 23.64 -23.32 7.25
N SER A 20 22.76 -24.27 7.50
CA SER A 20 21.71 -24.18 8.55
C SER A 20 22.25 -23.89 9.95
N ALA A 21 23.39 -24.48 10.33
CA ALA A 21 23.98 -24.25 11.66
C ALA A 21 24.49 -22.81 11.82
N ALA A 22 25.13 -22.27 10.77
CA ALA A 22 25.62 -20.89 10.76
C ALA A 22 24.46 -19.89 10.83
N ARG A 23 23.36 -20.13 10.10
CA ARG A 23 22.16 -19.28 10.17
C ARG A 23 21.57 -19.23 11.56
N LYS A 24 21.33 -20.40 12.19
CA LYS A 24 20.77 -20.47 13.55
C LYS A 24 21.68 -19.79 14.58
N GLN A 25 23.00 -19.94 14.44
CA GLN A 25 23.94 -19.28 15.33
C GLN A 25 23.87 -17.75 15.19
N ALA A 26 23.83 -17.23 13.96
CA ALA A 26 23.71 -15.81 13.69
C ALA A 26 22.38 -15.23 14.20
N GLU A 27 21.26 -15.94 14.00
CA GLU A 27 19.94 -15.54 14.51
C GLU A 27 19.92 -15.45 16.05
N ASN A 28 20.52 -16.42 16.75
CA ASN A 28 20.62 -16.39 18.21
C ASN A 28 21.48 -15.22 18.70
N LEU A 29 22.60 -14.93 18.03
CA LEU A 29 23.46 -13.79 18.35
C LEU A 29 22.73 -12.47 18.11
N LEU A 30 22.01 -12.34 17.00
CA LEU A 30 21.17 -11.16 16.72
C LEU A 30 20.06 -11.00 17.75
N SER A 31 19.42 -12.09 18.19
CA SER A 31 18.40 -12.03 19.24
C SER A 31 18.97 -11.53 20.57
N ASN A 32 20.21 -11.88 20.91
CA ASN A 32 20.88 -11.37 22.11
C ASN A 32 21.26 -9.89 21.97
N LEU A 33 21.74 -9.47 20.78
CA LEU A 33 22.00 -8.06 20.50
C LEU A 33 20.71 -7.22 20.51
N GLY A 34 19.58 -7.82 20.14
CA GLY A 34 18.27 -7.18 20.18
C GLY A 34 17.79 -6.78 21.57
N LEU A 35 18.45 -7.24 22.64
CA LEU A 35 18.20 -6.80 24.02
C LEU A 35 18.96 -5.52 24.39
N GLN A 36 19.88 -5.06 23.53
CA GLN A 36 20.63 -3.84 23.76
C GLN A 36 19.81 -2.61 23.35
N LYS A 37 20.00 -1.50 24.08
CA LYS A 37 19.41 -0.20 23.72
C LYS A 37 19.86 0.24 22.34
N GLU A 38 18.98 0.97 21.65
CA GLU A 38 19.18 1.53 20.32
C GLU A 38 19.40 0.50 19.20
N PHE A 39 19.22 -0.80 19.46
CA PHE A 39 19.42 -1.83 18.43
C PHE A 39 18.54 -1.61 17.20
N SER A 40 17.29 -1.18 17.43
CA SER A 40 16.33 -0.79 16.39
C SER A 40 16.85 0.37 15.52
N ILE A 41 17.49 1.37 16.13
CA ILE A 41 18.10 2.52 15.46
C ILE A 41 19.34 2.11 14.65
N GLN A 42 20.17 1.23 15.19
CA GLN A 42 21.32 0.67 14.46
C GLN A 42 20.86 -0.09 13.21
N LEU A 43 19.76 -0.85 13.29
CA LEU A 43 19.16 -1.49 12.11
C LEU A 43 18.69 -0.47 11.06
N LEU A 44 18.01 0.61 11.47
CA LEU A 44 17.63 1.69 10.56
C LEU A 44 18.84 2.36 9.90
N SER A 45 19.91 2.61 10.66
CA SER A 45 21.19 3.13 10.13
C SER A 45 21.77 2.20 9.04
N LEU A 46 21.80 0.89 9.29
CA LEU A 46 22.26 -0.09 8.29
C LEU A 46 21.41 -0.10 7.02
N ILE A 47 20.10 0.03 7.15
CA ILE A 47 19.15 0.06 6.02
C ILE A 47 19.39 1.28 5.13
N THR A 48 19.67 2.44 5.72
CA THR A 48 19.93 3.70 5.00
C THR A 48 21.35 3.80 4.42
N THR A 49 22.31 3.06 4.98
CA THR A 49 23.71 3.18 4.60
C THR A 49 24.01 2.44 3.29
N ASN A 50 24.12 3.20 2.19
CA ASN A 50 24.42 2.69 0.84
C ASN A 50 25.79 2.00 0.69
N LYS A 51 26.65 2.02 1.71
CA LYS A 51 27.92 1.28 1.73
C LYS A 51 27.72 -0.24 1.77
N TYR A 52 26.62 -0.70 2.36
CA TYR A 52 26.35 -2.14 2.49
C TYR A 52 25.69 -2.70 1.23
N PRO A 53 26.02 -3.96 0.85
CA PRO A 53 25.33 -4.67 -0.23
C PRO A 53 23.82 -4.72 -0.03
N VAL A 54 23.06 -4.77 -1.13
CA VAL A 54 21.59 -4.75 -1.09
C VAL A 54 21.02 -5.94 -0.34
N GLU A 55 21.73 -7.08 -0.35
CA GLU A 55 21.36 -8.31 0.35
C GLU A 55 21.37 -8.11 1.86
N ILE A 56 22.40 -7.41 2.38
CA ILE A 56 22.51 -7.09 3.81
C ILE A 56 21.44 -6.08 4.20
N ARG A 57 21.20 -5.06 3.37
CA ARG A 57 20.14 -4.06 3.63
C ARG A 57 18.74 -4.69 3.61
N THR A 58 18.52 -5.67 2.73
CA THR A 58 17.28 -6.45 2.67
C THR A 58 17.10 -7.31 3.92
N ALA A 59 18.15 -8.03 4.33
CA ALA A 59 18.13 -8.80 5.57
C ALA A 59 17.91 -7.90 6.80
N ALA A 60 18.54 -6.72 6.85
CA ALA A 60 18.35 -5.74 7.91
C ALA A 60 16.90 -5.24 7.98
N THR A 61 16.29 -4.92 6.83
CA THR A 61 14.90 -4.44 6.76
C THR A 61 13.92 -5.53 7.18
N LEU A 62 14.12 -6.77 6.74
CA LEU A 62 13.31 -7.91 7.16
C LEU A 62 13.44 -8.17 8.67
N TYR A 63 14.66 -8.10 9.21
CA TYR A 63 14.90 -8.28 10.64
C TYR A 63 14.27 -7.15 11.44
N PHE A 64 14.43 -5.89 11.00
CA PHE A 64 13.80 -4.73 11.62
C PHE A 64 12.29 -4.89 11.69
N LYS A 65 11.64 -5.26 10.58
CA LYS A 65 10.19 -5.54 10.55
C LYS A 65 9.80 -6.57 11.61
N ASN A 66 10.48 -7.72 11.63
CA ASN A 66 10.16 -8.79 12.58
C ASN A 66 10.43 -8.37 14.03
N PHE A 67 11.45 -7.55 14.26
CA PHE A 67 11.79 -7.01 15.56
C PHE A 67 10.71 -6.05 16.07
N ILE A 68 10.24 -5.12 15.23
CA ILE A 68 9.13 -4.22 15.54
C ILE A 68 7.87 -5.04 15.82
N LYS A 69 7.50 -5.99 14.96
CA LYS A 69 6.32 -6.83 15.15
C LYS A 69 6.33 -7.61 16.47
N LYS A 70 7.51 -8.02 16.94
CA LYS A 70 7.64 -8.80 18.18
C LYS A 70 7.65 -7.92 19.44
N ASN A 71 8.21 -6.71 19.35
CA ASN A 71 8.60 -5.93 20.53
C ASN A 71 7.96 -4.55 20.62
N TRP A 72 7.11 -4.15 19.66
CA TRP A 72 6.46 -2.83 19.67
C TRP A 72 5.23 -2.80 20.57
N GLU A 73 4.36 -3.80 20.49
CA GLU A 73 3.19 -3.88 21.36
C GLU A 73 3.65 -4.05 22.81
N GLN A 74 3.20 -3.16 23.69
CA GLN A 74 3.54 -3.19 25.12
C GLN A 74 2.67 -4.24 25.82
N ASP A 75 3.31 -5.29 26.33
CA ASP A 75 2.67 -6.32 27.17
C ASP A 75 3.02 -6.03 28.63
N GLU A 76 2.01 -5.82 29.48
CA GLU A 76 2.20 -5.55 30.92
C GLU A 76 3.05 -6.61 31.63
N ASN A 77 3.15 -7.81 31.06
CA ASN A 77 3.90 -8.95 31.61
C ASN A 77 5.34 -9.07 31.07
N LYS A 78 5.80 -8.17 30.20
CA LYS A 78 7.14 -8.20 29.60
C LYS A 78 7.85 -6.86 29.75
N ASP A 79 9.17 -6.94 29.94
CA ASP A 79 10.01 -5.75 29.91
C ASP A 79 9.99 -5.12 28.50
N ASP A 80 9.79 -3.80 28.43
CA ASP A 80 9.81 -3.08 27.16
C ASP A 80 11.23 -3.03 26.61
N ILE A 81 11.46 -3.76 25.52
CA ILE A 81 12.77 -3.85 24.86
C ILE A 81 13.05 -2.56 24.10
N ILE A 82 12.01 -1.90 23.55
CA ILE A 82 12.17 -0.67 22.76
C ILE A 82 11.76 0.51 23.64
N SER A 83 12.76 1.25 24.11
CA SER A 83 12.54 2.40 24.98
C SER A 83 11.64 3.46 24.33
N TYR A 84 10.93 4.24 25.16
CA TYR A 84 10.07 5.32 24.68
C TYR A 84 10.82 6.34 23.79
N GLU A 85 12.08 6.66 24.13
CA GLU A 85 12.95 7.55 23.35
C GLU A 85 13.24 6.97 21.95
N GLU A 86 13.55 5.66 21.87
CA GLU A 86 13.75 4.96 20.60
C GLU A 86 12.47 4.94 19.76
N ARG A 87 11.30 4.70 20.36
CA ARG A 87 10.01 4.71 19.64
C ARG A 87 9.75 6.08 19.00
N LEU A 88 10.00 7.16 19.73
CA LEU A 88 9.86 8.53 19.20
C LEU A 88 10.83 8.80 18.05
N GLU A 89 12.08 8.35 18.17
CA GLU A 89 13.08 8.51 17.12
C GLU A 89 12.72 7.72 15.85
N ILE A 90 12.23 6.49 16.01
CA ILE A 90 11.72 5.67 14.90
C ILE A 90 10.57 6.39 14.20
N LYS A 91 9.53 6.78 14.95
CA LYS A 91 8.36 7.49 14.39
C LYS A 91 8.76 8.75 13.62
N LYS A 92 9.73 9.51 14.14
CA LYS A 92 10.21 10.76 13.54
C LYS A 92 10.93 10.54 12.20
N ASN A 93 11.68 9.45 12.06
CA ASN A 93 12.58 9.26 10.92
C ASN A 93 12.06 8.24 9.89
N ILE A 94 11.21 7.29 10.29
CA ILE A 94 10.86 6.12 9.48
C ILE A 94 10.19 6.49 8.14
N ILE A 95 9.37 7.53 8.10
CA ILE A 95 8.73 8.00 6.86
C ILE A 95 9.77 8.58 5.91
N SER A 96 10.68 9.43 6.39
CA SER A 96 11.76 9.97 5.56
C SER A 96 12.72 8.88 5.07
N ILE A 97 13.00 7.87 5.90
CA ILE A 97 13.79 6.70 5.52
C ILE A 97 13.09 5.95 4.38
N LEU A 98 11.79 5.67 4.51
CA LEU A 98 11.00 4.98 3.49
C LEU A 98 11.13 5.66 2.12
N MET A 99 11.06 7.00 2.07
CA MET A 99 11.16 7.76 0.82
C MET A 99 12.54 7.66 0.15
N MET A 100 13.60 7.33 0.90
CA MET A 100 14.96 7.18 0.36
C MET A 100 15.28 5.76 -0.11
N LEU A 101 14.41 4.78 0.20
CA LEU A 101 14.68 3.37 -0.09
C LEU A 101 14.20 2.94 -1.48
N PRO A 102 14.85 1.94 -2.10
CA PRO A 102 14.34 1.29 -3.30
C PRO A 102 13.05 0.50 -3.04
N PRO A 103 12.22 0.23 -4.07
CA PRO A 103 10.88 -0.36 -3.92
C PRO A 103 10.83 -1.68 -3.13
N ASN A 104 11.82 -2.56 -3.30
CA ASN A 104 11.88 -3.85 -2.61
C ASN A 104 12.04 -3.69 -1.08
N LEU A 105 12.81 -2.68 -0.65
CA LEU A 105 13.01 -2.37 0.77
C LEU A 105 11.83 -1.58 1.34
N GLN A 106 11.21 -0.71 0.53
CA GLN A 106 10.01 0.03 0.90
C GLN A 106 8.86 -0.90 1.31
N LEU A 107 8.63 -1.98 0.57
CA LEU A 107 7.59 -2.97 0.91
C LEU A 107 7.78 -3.56 2.32
N GLN A 108 9.00 -3.96 2.68
CA GLN A 108 9.30 -4.52 3.99
C GLN A 108 9.19 -3.48 5.11
N LEU A 109 9.58 -2.23 4.83
CA LEU A 109 9.45 -1.15 5.81
C LEU A 109 8.00 -0.69 5.99
N ASN A 110 7.17 -0.75 4.95
CA ASN A 110 5.73 -0.46 5.03
C ASN A 110 5.02 -1.43 5.98
N GLU A 111 5.35 -2.72 5.98
CA GLU A 111 4.81 -3.67 6.95
C GLU A 111 5.18 -3.30 8.41
N ALA A 112 6.40 -2.78 8.63
CA ALA A 112 6.81 -2.31 9.94
C ALA A 112 6.05 -1.04 10.35
N ILE A 113 5.87 -0.08 9.44
CA ILE A 113 5.08 1.14 9.66
C ILE A 113 3.63 0.80 9.99
N SER A 114 3.02 -0.12 9.23
CA SER A 114 1.66 -0.63 9.47
C SER A 114 1.54 -1.23 10.88
N THR A 115 2.51 -2.05 11.30
CA THR A 115 2.52 -2.63 12.66
C THR A 115 2.65 -1.56 13.76
N ILE A 116 3.44 -0.51 13.53
CA ILE A 116 3.56 0.61 14.49
C ILE A 116 2.27 1.41 14.53
N ALA A 117 1.68 1.69 13.36
CA ALA A 117 0.41 2.39 13.25
C ALA A 117 -0.70 1.58 13.94
N ASP A 118 -0.64 0.25 13.92
CA ASP A 118 -1.61 -0.60 14.59
C ASP A 118 -1.70 -0.37 16.10
N CYS A 119 -0.57 -0.08 16.73
CA CYS A 119 -0.51 0.16 18.17
C CYS A 119 -0.73 1.63 18.52
N ASP A 120 -0.17 2.53 17.71
CA ASP A 120 0.08 3.91 18.16
C ASP A 120 -0.78 4.95 17.41
N PHE A 121 -1.34 4.63 16.24
CA PHE A 121 -2.17 5.56 15.48
C PHE A 121 -3.64 5.44 15.90
N PRO A 122 -4.36 6.57 16.16
CA PRO A 122 -3.95 7.96 15.97
C PRO A 122 -3.41 8.68 17.21
N ALA A 123 -3.60 8.14 18.42
CA ALA A 123 -3.35 8.88 19.67
C ALA A 123 -1.87 9.15 19.94
N GLU A 124 -1.02 8.12 19.83
CA GLU A 124 0.41 8.16 20.13
C GLU A 124 1.26 8.46 18.89
N TRP A 125 0.65 8.59 17.71
CA TRP A 125 1.32 9.01 16.47
C TRP A 125 0.44 9.92 15.60
N PRO A 126 0.01 11.09 16.12
CA PRO A 126 -0.99 11.94 15.46
C PRO A 126 -0.51 12.54 14.13
N ASN A 127 0.79 12.76 13.96
CA ASN A 127 1.35 13.39 12.76
C ASN A 127 1.52 12.43 11.56
N LEU A 128 1.32 11.11 11.75
CA LEU A 128 1.56 10.10 10.70
C LEU A 128 0.94 10.47 9.35
N ILE A 129 -0.36 10.80 9.33
CA ILE A 129 -1.07 11.14 8.10
C ILE A 129 -0.55 12.45 7.50
N LYS A 130 -0.25 13.45 8.33
CA LYS A 130 0.27 14.75 7.86
C LYS A 130 1.67 14.60 7.25
N ASP A 131 2.52 13.80 7.89
CA ASP A 131 3.88 13.54 7.42
C ASP A 131 3.83 12.80 6.07
N LEU A 132 3.00 11.78 5.93
CA LEU A 132 2.79 11.08 4.66
C LEU A 132 2.23 12.00 3.56
N VAL A 133 1.20 12.79 3.87
CA VAL A 133 0.63 13.77 2.93
C VAL A 133 1.68 14.78 2.46
N SER A 134 2.61 15.19 3.33
CA SER A 134 3.66 16.15 2.97
C SER A 134 4.64 15.64 1.91
N HIS A 135 4.69 14.31 1.71
CA HIS A 135 5.49 13.68 0.66
C HIS A 135 4.74 13.47 -0.66
N LEU A 136 3.43 13.74 -0.72
CA LEU A 136 2.69 13.73 -1.97
C LEU A 136 3.06 14.96 -2.82
N SER A 137 3.24 14.73 -4.12
CA SER A 137 3.64 15.75 -5.08
C SER A 137 2.87 15.61 -6.39
N SER A 138 2.56 16.70 -7.07
CA SER A 138 1.92 16.64 -8.39
C SER A 138 2.82 16.10 -9.50
N THR A 139 4.14 15.99 -9.26
CA THR A 139 5.11 15.64 -10.29
C THR A 139 5.88 14.35 -10.01
N ASP A 140 6.05 13.97 -8.75
CA ASP A 140 6.86 12.82 -8.35
C ASP A 140 6.00 11.59 -8.03
N PHE A 141 5.69 10.83 -9.08
CA PHE A 141 4.87 9.63 -8.95
C PHE A 141 5.61 8.41 -8.39
N VAL A 142 6.94 8.44 -8.32
CA VAL A 142 7.71 7.40 -7.61
C VAL A 142 7.43 7.54 -6.11
N SER A 143 7.61 8.75 -5.58
CA SER A 143 7.31 9.04 -4.17
C SER A 143 5.82 8.88 -3.87
N ASN A 144 4.92 9.34 -4.75
CA ASN A 144 3.48 9.15 -4.54
C ASN A 144 3.10 7.69 -4.42
N ASN A 145 3.61 6.80 -5.29
CA ASN A 145 3.27 5.38 -5.22
C ASN A 145 3.77 4.74 -3.92
N ALA A 146 4.94 5.12 -3.44
CA ALA A 146 5.44 4.66 -2.15
C ALA A 146 4.52 5.10 -1.00
N VAL A 147 4.13 6.38 -0.99
CA VAL A 147 3.23 6.95 0.03
C VAL A 147 1.83 6.34 -0.04
N LEU A 148 1.24 6.18 -1.22
CA LEU A 148 -0.06 5.55 -1.40
C LEU A 148 -0.04 4.08 -0.96
N ALA A 149 1.04 3.36 -1.23
CA ALA A 149 1.21 1.99 -0.72
C ALA A 149 1.27 1.95 0.82
N THR A 150 1.92 2.93 1.46
CA THR A 150 1.91 3.06 2.92
C THR A 150 0.51 3.36 3.45
N PHE A 151 -0.22 4.28 2.81
CA PHE A 151 -1.61 4.56 3.18
C PHE A 151 -2.48 3.31 3.11
N HIS A 152 -2.41 2.56 2.01
CA HIS A 152 -3.10 1.29 1.90
C HIS A 152 -2.72 0.32 3.04
N SER A 153 -1.42 0.20 3.37
CA SER A 153 -0.98 -0.68 4.45
C SER A 153 -1.51 -0.31 5.83
N ILE A 154 -1.85 0.97 6.05
CA ILE A 154 -2.46 1.46 7.29
C ILE A 154 -3.99 1.26 7.24
N PHE A 155 -4.63 1.53 6.10
CA PHE A 155 -6.09 1.51 5.98
C PHE A 155 -6.67 0.13 5.70
N ASN A 156 -5.87 -0.85 5.26
CA ASN A 156 -6.37 -2.18 4.93
C ASN A 156 -7.04 -2.89 6.13
N ARG A 157 -6.62 -2.56 7.36
CA ARG A 157 -7.16 -3.13 8.60
C ARG A 157 -8.62 -2.77 8.81
N TYR A 158 -9.05 -1.62 8.28
CA TYR A 158 -10.44 -1.18 8.33
C TYR A 158 -11.38 -2.18 7.65
N ARG A 159 -10.89 -3.03 6.75
CA ARG A 159 -11.72 -4.07 6.12
C ARG A 159 -12.13 -5.18 7.10
N SER A 160 -11.29 -5.48 8.08
CA SER A 160 -11.50 -6.55 9.07
C SER A 160 -11.98 -6.03 10.42
N ASP A 161 -11.78 -4.74 10.71
CA ASP A 161 -12.12 -4.17 12.00
C ASP A 161 -13.64 -4.08 12.23
N PHE A 162 -14.04 -4.28 13.48
CA PHE A 162 -15.42 -4.10 13.90
C PHE A 162 -15.75 -2.61 14.04
N ARG A 163 -16.96 -2.25 13.61
CA ARG A 163 -17.51 -0.90 13.78
C ARG A 163 -17.44 -0.46 15.24
N SER A 164 -16.78 0.67 15.48
CA SER A 164 -16.67 1.30 16.80
C SER A 164 -16.53 2.82 16.66
N ASP A 165 -16.87 3.58 17.71
CA ASP A 165 -16.74 5.05 17.71
C ASP A 165 -15.28 5.49 17.55
N LEU A 166 -14.34 4.71 18.10
CA LEU A 166 -12.90 4.96 17.96
C LEU A 166 -12.46 4.84 16.49
N LEU A 167 -12.83 3.73 15.84
CA LEU A 167 -12.54 3.51 14.41
C LEU A 167 -13.12 4.64 13.54
N PHE A 168 -14.38 5.02 13.77
CA PHE A 168 -15.04 6.07 13.00
C PHE A 168 -14.42 7.44 13.24
N SER A 169 -13.97 7.73 14.47
CA SER A 169 -13.25 8.96 14.78
C SER A 169 -11.89 9.01 14.08
N GLU A 170 -11.18 7.88 14.02
CA GLU A 170 -9.93 7.74 13.27
C GLU A 170 -10.14 7.94 11.77
N ILE A 171 -11.12 7.25 11.16
CA ILE A 171 -11.44 7.41 9.73
C ILE A 171 -11.79 8.86 9.40
N LYS A 172 -12.59 9.53 10.24
CA LYS A 172 -12.90 10.96 10.08
C LYS A 172 -11.63 11.84 10.16
N TYR A 173 -10.74 11.56 11.10
CA TYR A 173 -9.45 12.26 11.21
C TYR A 173 -8.62 12.09 9.93
N VAL A 174 -8.47 10.85 9.45
CA VAL A 174 -7.75 10.53 8.21
C VAL A 174 -8.34 11.33 7.04
N ILE A 175 -9.64 11.20 6.80
CA ILE A 175 -10.34 11.82 5.68
C ILE A 175 -10.15 13.34 5.68
N SER A 176 -10.26 13.99 6.84
CA SER A 176 -10.12 15.44 6.97
C SER A 176 -8.76 15.99 6.49
N SER A 177 -7.70 15.19 6.62
CA SER A 177 -6.33 15.59 6.27
C SER A 177 -5.86 15.03 4.92
N PHE A 178 -6.40 13.88 4.53
CA PHE A 178 -5.92 13.09 3.39
C PHE A 178 -6.74 13.29 2.11
N PHE A 179 -8.07 13.51 2.21
CA PHE A 179 -8.98 13.44 1.05
C PHE A 179 -8.57 14.36 -0.10
N ASN A 180 -8.32 15.64 0.18
CA ASN A 180 -7.98 16.63 -0.86
C ASN A 180 -6.66 16.29 -1.59
N PRO A 181 -5.53 16.08 -0.88
CA PRO A 181 -4.28 15.62 -1.52
C PRO A 181 -4.46 14.34 -2.33
N TYR A 182 -5.13 13.33 -1.76
CA TYR A 182 -5.43 12.07 -2.42
C TYR A 182 -6.18 12.25 -3.73
N PHE A 183 -7.28 13.01 -3.69
CA PHE A 183 -8.14 13.18 -4.83
C PHE A 183 -7.44 13.95 -5.95
N GLN A 184 -6.61 14.94 -5.58
CA GLN A 184 -5.76 15.65 -6.55
C GLN A 184 -4.73 14.74 -7.22
N ILE A 185 -4.12 13.79 -6.49
CA ILE A 185 -3.23 12.80 -7.09
C ILE A 185 -3.98 11.90 -8.06
N PHE A 186 -5.18 11.43 -7.72
CA PHE A 186 -5.97 10.58 -8.60
C PHE A 186 -6.34 11.30 -9.91
N LEU A 187 -6.83 12.54 -9.80
CA LEU A 187 -7.15 13.37 -10.97
C LEU A 187 -5.90 13.70 -11.81
N SER A 188 -4.79 14.03 -11.16
CA SER A 188 -3.54 14.35 -11.86
C SER A 188 -2.98 13.14 -12.59
N ALA A 189 -3.04 11.95 -11.99
CA ALA A 189 -2.61 10.70 -12.63
C ALA A 189 -3.39 10.44 -13.92
N ASP A 190 -4.72 10.59 -13.89
CA ASP A 190 -5.59 10.41 -15.06
C ASP A 190 -5.27 11.40 -16.19
N GLN A 191 -5.09 12.67 -15.84
CA GLN A 191 -4.75 13.73 -16.80
C GLN A 191 -3.38 13.48 -17.43
N LEU A 192 -2.35 13.20 -16.62
CA LEU A 192 -0.99 12.99 -17.08
C LEU A 192 -0.84 11.72 -17.91
N LEU A 193 -1.58 10.66 -17.57
CA LEU A 193 -1.61 9.42 -18.34
C LEU A 193 -2.07 9.67 -19.79
N SER A 194 -3.09 10.50 -19.96
CA SER A 194 -3.65 10.84 -21.27
C SER A 194 -2.65 11.60 -22.16
N SER A 195 -1.77 12.42 -21.58
CA SER A 195 -0.74 13.19 -22.29
C SER A 195 0.68 12.61 -22.21
N CYS A 196 0.82 11.39 -21.68
CA CYS A 196 2.12 10.82 -21.37
C CYS A 196 2.97 10.55 -22.62
N THR A 197 4.26 10.87 -22.57
CA THR A 197 5.21 10.59 -23.66
C THR A 197 6.26 9.55 -23.29
N ASP A 198 6.32 9.14 -22.02
CA ASP A 198 7.32 8.22 -21.49
C ASP A 198 6.63 6.99 -20.89
N LEU A 199 7.01 5.81 -21.38
CA LEU A 199 6.48 4.53 -20.92
C LEU A 199 6.66 4.32 -19.41
N ALA A 200 7.81 4.72 -18.87
CA ALA A 200 8.11 4.55 -17.44
C ALA A 200 7.22 5.44 -16.58
N LEU A 201 6.98 6.69 -17.01
CA LEU A 201 6.03 7.58 -16.33
C LEU A 201 4.59 7.06 -16.45
N GLY A 202 4.20 6.56 -17.63
CA GLY A 202 2.90 5.95 -17.85
C GLY A 202 2.62 4.79 -16.89
N LYS A 203 3.63 3.93 -16.66
CA LYS A 203 3.53 2.85 -15.66
C LYS A 203 3.31 3.39 -14.25
N LEU A 204 4.05 4.43 -13.83
CA LEU A 204 3.90 5.03 -12.50
C LEU A 204 2.51 5.66 -12.31
N TYR A 205 1.94 6.30 -13.34
CA TYR A 205 0.59 6.86 -13.28
C TYR A 205 -0.48 5.77 -13.13
N LEU A 206 -0.36 4.66 -13.87
CA LEU A 206 -1.26 3.52 -13.74
C LEU A 206 -1.17 2.85 -12.36
N GLU A 207 0.03 2.70 -11.82
CA GLU A 207 0.23 2.24 -10.44
C GLU A 207 -0.43 3.16 -9.42
N ALA A 208 -0.35 4.49 -9.62
CA ALA A 208 -1.01 5.46 -8.75
C ALA A 208 -2.53 5.36 -8.84
N ILE A 209 -3.08 5.22 -10.04
CA ILE A 209 -4.51 4.99 -10.26
C ILE A 209 -4.96 3.73 -9.53
N LYS A 210 -4.26 2.60 -9.72
CA LYS A 210 -4.57 1.35 -9.01
C LYS A 210 -4.59 1.54 -7.50
N ASN A 211 -3.53 2.13 -6.94
CA ASN A 211 -3.44 2.39 -5.51
C ASN A 211 -4.54 3.33 -5.03
N CYS A 212 -4.95 4.31 -5.84
CA CYS A 212 -6.05 5.20 -5.50
C CYS A 212 -7.39 4.47 -5.43
N VAL A 213 -7.66 3.52 -6.33
CA VAL A 213 -8.86 2.68 -6.30
C VAL A 213 -8.86 1.76 -5.07
N ILE A 214 -7.70 1.20 -4.71
CA ILE A 214 -7.56 0.38 -3.50
C ILE A 214 -7.89 1.19 -2.24
N ILE A 215 -7.33 2.40 -2.12
CA ILE A 215 -7.58 3.30 -0.99
C ILE A 215 -9.04 3.78 -0.99
N TYR A 216 -9.63 3.99 -2.17
CA TYR A 216 -11.06 4.31 -2.27
C TYR A 216 -11.89 3.22 -1.60
N TYR A 217 -11.61 1.94 -1.89
CA TYR A 217 -12.26 0.83 -1.21
C TYR A 217 -11.99 0.86 0.30
N ASP A 218 -10.74 1.02 0.73
CA ASP A 218 -10.36 1.01 2.15
C ASP A 218 -11.13 2.03 2.97
N LEU A 219 -11.29 3.25 2.46
CA LEU A 219 -11.94 4.35 3.17
C LEU A 219 -13.47 4.31 3.10
N ASN A 220 -14.04 3.57 2.15
CA ASN A 220 -15.50 3.43 1.99
C ASN A 220 -16.02 2.07 2.49
N CYS A 221 -15.15 1.17 2.99
CA CYS A 221 -15.57 -0.17 3.36
C CYS A 221 -16.42 -0.21 4.64
N GLN A 222 -16.27 0.75 5.55
CA GLN A 222 -16.99 0.80 6.84
C GLN A 222 -18.29 1.64 6.78
N ASP A 223 -18.25 2.75 6.06
CA ASP A 223 -19.37 3.66 5.80
C ASP A 223 -19.05 4.49 4.55
N LEU A 224 -20.03 5.25 4.05
CA LEU A 224 -19.82 6.22 2.98
C LEU A 224 -19.60 7.62 3.58
N PRO A 225 -18.37 8.16 3.56
CA PRO A 225 -18.12 9.49 4.11
C PRO A 225 -18.64 10.59 3.18
N GLU A 226 -19.14 11.70 3.75
CA GLU A 226 -19.75 12.83 3.01
C GLU A 226 -18.89 13.33 1.83
N LEU A 227 -17.57 13.47 2.02
CA LEU A 227 -16.68 13.92 0.94
C LEU A 227 -16.63 12.96 -0.25
N PHE A 228 -16.78 11.65 -0.03
CA PHE A 228 -16.86 10.68 -1.11
C PHE A 228 -18.24 10.69 -1.77
N GLU A 229 -19.31 10.85 -0.99
CA GLU A 229 -20.68 10.99 -1.50
C GLU A 229 -20.83 12.24 -2.39
N ASP A 230 -20.37 13.40 -1.90
CA ASP A 230 -20.41 14.68 -2.62
C ASP A 230 -19.64 14.66 -3.95
N ASN A 231 -18.63 13.78 -4.07
CA ASN A 231 -17.79 13.65 -5.25
C ASN A 231 -18.03 12.34 -6.02
N LEU A 232 -19.11 11.61 -5.69
CA LEU A 232 -19.38 10.27 -6.22
C LEU A 232 -19.45 10.25 -7.74
N ASP A 233 -20.05 11.27 -8.36
CA ASP A 233 -20.13 11.38 -9.83
C ASP A 233 -18.74 11.42 -10.49
N GLN A 234 -17.78 12.12 -9.89
CA GLN A 234 -16.43 12.23 -10.43
C GLN A 234 -15.66 10.91 -10.26
N PHE A 235 -15.77 10.28 -9.10
CA PHE A 235 -15.17 8.97 -8.85
C PHE A 235 -15.76 7.91 -9.77
N THR A 236 -17.08 7.79 -9.84
CA THR A 236 -17.74 6.81 -10.71
C THR A 236 -17.43 7.04 -12.19
N SER A 237 -17.32 8.29 -12.63
CA SER A 237 -16.87 8.61 -14.00
C SER A 237 -15.45 8.11 -14.27
N LEU A 238 -14.51 8.31 -13.34
CA LEU A 238 -13.13 7.79 -13.47
C LEU A 238 -13.11 6.26 -13.44
N LEU A 239 -13.75 5.64 -12.45
CA LEU A 239 -13.80 4.19 -12.32
C LEU A 239 -14.42 3.55 -13.57
N HIS A 240 -15.52 4.12 -14.08
CA HIS A 240 -16.17 3.64 -15.30
C HIS A 240 -15.25 3.78 -16.51
N LYS A 241 -14.56 4.93 -16.67
CA LYS A 241 -13.56 5.14 -17.73
C LYS A 241 -12.54 4.00 -17.76
N TYR A 242 -11.94 3.64 -16.62
CA TYR A 242 -10.94 2.56 -16.58
C TYR A 242 -11.54 1.16 -16.72
N LEU A 243 -12.78 0.95 -16.30
CA LEU A 243 -13.47 -0.31 -16.43
C LEU A 243 -13.72 -0.70 -17.90
N VAL A 244 -14.14 0.26 -18.72
CA VAL A 244 -14.50 0.03 -20.14
C VAL A 244 -13.32 0.12 -21.11
N LEU A 245 -12.11 0.38 -20.61
CA LEU A 245 -10.92 0.39 -21.47
C LEU A 245 -10.56 -1.03 -21.90
N ASP A 246 -10.58 -1.27 -23.21
CA ASP A 246 -10.13 -2.55 -23.76
C ASP A 246 -8.61 -2.68 -23.72
N LYS A 247 -7.90 -1.60 -24.07
CA LYS A 247 -6.43 -1.53 -24.13
C LYS A 247 -5.94 -0.14 -23.73
N LEU A 248 -4.75 -0.08 -23.13
CA LEU A 248 -4.09 1.17 -22.78
C LEU A 248 -3.70 2.00 -24.02
N SER A 249 -3.41 1.31 -25.13
CA SER A 249 -3.18 1.95 -26.43
C SER A 249 -4.34 2.82 -26.93
N SER A 250 -5.58 2.52 -26.51
CA SER A 250 -6.77 3.32 -26.85
C SER A 250 -6.80 4.66 -26.11
N LEU A 251 -6.19 4.75 -24.92
CA LEU A 251 -5.99 6.03 -24.23
C LEU A 251 -4.83 6.79 -24.84
N ASN A 252 -3.69 6.12 -24.99
CA ASN A 252 -2.46 6.73 -25.46
C ASN A 252 -1.57 5.65 -26.11
N PRO A 253 -1.23 5.78 -27.41
CA PRO A 253 -0.43 4.78 -28.12
C PRO A 253 0.93 4.45 -27.47
N VAL A 254 1.52 5.40 -26.73
CA VAL A 254 2.80 5.18 -26.01
C VAL A 254 2.69 4.07 -24.97
N LEU A 255 1.49 3.84 -24.43
CA LEU A 255 1.24 2.86 -23.37
C LEU A 255 1.04 1.44 -23.91
N SER A 256 1.00 1.23 -25.24
CA SER A 256 0.78 -0.10 -25.83
C SER A 256 1.73 -1.19 -25.32
N PRO A 257 3.01 -0.92 -24.96
CA PRO A 257 3.89 -1.95 -24.41
C PRO A 257 3.55 -2.36 -22.96
N LEU A 258 2.64 -1.66 -22.28
CA LEU A 258 2.16 -1.99 -20.93
C LEU A 258 0.92 -2.90 -20.94
N ASP A 259 0.26 -3.06 -22.09
CA ASP A 259 -0.79 -4.06 -22.25
C ASP A 259 -0.17 -5.45 -22.05
N SER A 260 -0.81 -6.33 -21.26
CA SER A 260 -0.25 -7.67 -21.02
C SER A 260 -0.18 -8.48 -22.32
N THR A 261 1.03 -8.92 -22.66
CA THR A 261 1.27 -9.83 -23.79
C THR A 261 1.32 -11.30 -23.35
N ASP A 262 1.28 -11.54 -22.04
CA ASP A 262 1.32 -12.87 -21.43
C ASP A 262 -0.10 -13.30 -21.08
N ASP A 263 -0.50 -14.48 -21.53
CA ASP A 263 -1.84 -15.03 -21.28
C ASP A 263 -2.00 -15.55 -19.85
N ASP A 264 -0.90 -15.80 -19.13
CA ASP A 264 -0.92 -16.34 -17.78
C ASP A 264 -0.90 -15.24 -16.70
N THR A 265 -0.38 -14.05 -16.98
CA THR A 265 -0.23 -12.97 -15.99
C THR A 265 -1.10 -11.77 -16.28
N ALA A 266 -1.88 -11.35 -15.27
CA ALA A 266 -2.70 -10.16 -15.32
C ALA A 266 -1.83 -8.90 -15.50
N GLY A 267 -2.19 -8.05 -16.47
CA GLY A 267 -1.57 -6.75 -16.65
C GLY A 267 -2.09 -5.73 -15.64
N ILE A 268 -1.45 -4.56 -15.62
CA ILE A 268 -1.84 -3.46 -14.72
C ILE A 268 -3.29 -2.98 -14.96
N LEU A 269 -3.79 -3.08 -16.20
CA LEU A 269 -5.17 -2.72 -16.53
C LEU A 269 -6.16 -3.74 -15.93
N GLU A 270 -5.89 -5.03 -16.05
CA GLU A 270 -6.69 -6.10 -15.46
C GLU A 270 -6.69 -6.01 -13.92
N GLU A 271 -5.55 -5.66 -13.32
CA GLU A 271 -5.45 -5.38 -11.89
C GLU A 271 -6.33 -4.17 -11.48
N ILE A 272 -6.27 -3.06 -12.21
CA ILE A 272 -7.13 -1.88 -11.96
C ILE A 272 -8.61 -2.27 -12.06
N LYS A 273 -9.00 -3.00 -13.11
CA LYS A 273 -10.38 -3.48 -13.27
C LYS A 273 -10.81 -4.34 -12.09
N THR A 274 -9.95 -5.25 -11.62
CA THR A 274 -10.21 -6.10 -10.46
C THR A 274 -10.50 -5.26 -9.20
N GLU A 275 -9.74 -4.19 -8.97
CA GLU A 275 -10.01 -3.28 -7.83
C GLU A 275 -11.30 -2.49 -8.03
N ILE A 276 -11.62 -2.06 -9.25
CA ILE A 276 -12.90 -1.40 -9.56
C ILE A 276 -14.07 -2.35 -9.29
N PHE A 277 -13.96 -3.64 -9.63
CA PHE A 277 -14.99 -4.63 -9.33
C PHE A 277 -15.28 -4.73 -7.83
N LYS A 278 -14.24 -4.70 -6.99
CA LYS A 278 -14.42 -4.70 -5.53
C LYS A 278 -15.16 -3.46 -5.06
N VAL A 279 -14.88 -2.29 -5.63
CA VAL A 279 -15.60 -1.05 -5.32
C VAL A 279 -17.07 -1.13 -5.75
N VAL A 280 -17.34 -1.55 -6.98
CA VAL A 280 -18.71 -1.75 -7.48
C VAL A 280 -19.46 -2.73 -6.58
N TYR A 281 -18.84 -3.85 -6.24
CA TYR A 281 -19.40 -4.83 -5.32
C TYR A 281 -19.75 -4.22 -3.97
N LEU A 282 -18.82 -3.50 -3.35
CA LEU A 282 -19.04 -2.81 -2.08
C LEU A 282 -20.27 -1.87 -2.16
N TYR A 283 -20.34 -1.06 -3.22
CA TYR A 283 -21.40 -0.08 -3.40
C TYR A 283 -22.76 -0.73 -3.66
N THR A 284 -22.83 -1.78 -4.47
CA THR A 284 -24.06 -2.55 -4.66
C THR A 284 -24.57 -3.16 -3.36
N ASN A 285 -23.68 -3.61 -2.47
CA ASN A 285 -24.10 -4.27 -1.23
C ASN A 285 -24.43 -3.32 -0.08
N ARG A 286 -23.83 -2.12 -0.06
CA ARG A 286 -23.91 -1.22 1.10
C ARG A 286 -24.54 0.12 0.82
N TYR A 287 -24.48 0.60 -0.43
CA TYR A 287 -24.78 1.98 -0.81
C TYR A 287 -25.61 2.04 -2.11
N GLU A 288 -26.48 1.04 -2.33
CA GLU A 288 -27.28 0.92 -3.56
C GLU A 288 -28.17 2.14 -3.79
N ASP A 289 -28.70 2.72 -2.73
CA ASP A 289 -29.60 3.87 -2.73
C ASP A 289 -28.97 5.15 -3.29
N VAL A 290 -27.66 5.32 -3.08
CA VAL A 290 -26.88 6.46 -3.58
C VAL A 290 -26.13 6.15 -4.89
N PHE A 291 -25.91 4.88 -5.22
CA PHE A 291 -25.16 4.46 -6.41
C PHE A 291 -26.01 4.42 -7.69
N THR A 292 -26.50 5.58 -8.11
CA THR A 292 -27.42 5.72 -9.25
C THR A 292 -26.85 5.23 -10.60
N GLN A 293 -25.52 5.16 -10.74
CA GLN A 293 -24.82 4.70 -11.94
C GLN A 293 -24.71 3.17 -12.03
N LEU A 294 -25.19 2.43 -11.01
CA LEU A 294 -25.12 0.97 -10.96
C LEU A 294 -25.58 0.27 -12.26
N PRO A 295 -26.72 0.62 -12.89
CA PRO A 295 -27.13 -0.02 -14.14
C PRO A 295 -26.10 0.11 -15.27
N THR A 296 -25.47 1.29 -15.41
CA THR A 296 -24.43 1.54 -16.41
C THR A 296 -23.18 0.70 -16.16
N PHE A 297 -22.78 0.54 -14.90
CA PHE A 297 -21.69 -0.36 -14.52
C PHE A 297 -22.04 -1.81 -14.85
N LEU A 298 -23.23 -2.28 -14.51
CA LEU A 298 -23.67 -3.65 -14.78
C LEU A 298 -23.70 -3.96 -16.28
N ASP A 299 -24.23 -3.05 -17.10
CA ASP A 299 -24.22 -3.20 -18.57
C ASP A 299 -22.80 -3.27 -19.12
N SER A 300 -21.90 -2.44 -18.60
CA SER A 300 -20.50 -2.39 -19.03
C SER A 300 -19.74 -3.66 -18.64
N ILE A 301 -19.96 -4.12 -17.41
CA ILE A 301 -19.42 -5.38 -16.89
C ILE A 301 -19.91 -6.53 -17.76
N TRP A 302 -21.22 -6.61 -18.02
CA TRP A 302 -21.82 -7.65 -18.85
C TRP A 302 -21.22 -7.69 -20.26
N ASN A 303 -21.11 -6.51 -20.91
CA ASN A 303 -20.49 -6.41 -22.23
C ASN A 303 -19.01 -6.82 -22.20
N MET A 304 -18.28 -6.48 -21.14
CA MET A 304 -16.89 -6.90 -20.98
C MET A 304 -16.78 -8.41 -20.84
N LEU A 305 -17.68 -9.07 -20.09
CA LEU A 305 -17.68 -10.52 -19.90
C LEU A 305 -17.93 -11.31 -21.17
N ILE A 306 -18.86 -10.84 -22.00
CA ILE A 306 -19.15 -11.49 -23.28
C ILE A 306 -17.90 -11.49 -24.17
N ASN A 307 -17.04 -10.48 -24.00
CA ASN A 307 -15.85 -10.27 -24.82
C ASN A 307 -14.55 -10.68 -24.12
N ILE A 308 -14.58 -11.11 -22.85
CA ILE A 308 -13.37 -11.50 -22.13
C ILE A 308 -12.90 -12.85 -22.65
N GLY A 309 -11.58 -12.97 -22.86
CA GLY A 309 -11.00 -14.22 -23.32
C GLY A 309 -10.92 -15.25 -22.17
N LEU A 310 -10.58 -16.50 -22.53
CA LEU A 310 -10.50 -17.62 -21.58
C LEU A 310 -9.12 -17.76 -20.92
N GLU A 311 -8.24 -16.79 -21.12
CA GLU A 311 -6.87 -16.81 -20.64
C GLU A 311 -6.78 -16.58 -19.12
N PRO A 312 -5.88 -17.28 -18.39
CA PRO A 312 -5.75 -17.17 -16.93
C PRO A 312 -5.51 -15.75 -16.40
N LYS A 313 -4.91 -14.86 -17.20
CA LYS A 313 -4.76 -13.43 -16.84
C LYS A 313 -6.08 -12.72 -16.50
N TYR A 314 -7.21 -13.26 -16.95
CA TYR A 314 -8.54 -12.75 -16.67
C TYR A 314 -9.25 -13.47 -15.51
N ASP A 315 -8.61 -14.45 -14.86
CA ASP A 315 -9.23 -15.22 -13.78
C ASP A 315 -9.59 -14.35 -12.58
N SER A 316 -8.74 -13.39 -12.20
CA SER A 316 -9.02 -12.48 -11.08
C SER A 316 -10.28 -11.64 -11.32
N VAL A 317 -10.44 -11.17 -12.55
CA VAL A 317 -11.65 -10.48 -13.02
C VAL A 317 -12.83 -11.46 -12.95
N SER A 318 -12.68 -12.64 -13.56
CA SER A 318 -13.70 -13.71 -13.70
C SER A 318 -14.22 -14.26 -12.36
N ILE A 319 -13.35 -14.43 -11.37
CA ILE A 319 -13.69 -14.96 -10.04
C ILE A 319 -14.50 -13.95 -9.21
N SER A 320 -14.34 -12.65 -9.48
CA SER A 320 -15.04 -11.58 -8.76
C SER A 320 -16.53 -11.47 -9.12
N LEU A 321 -17.00 -12.21 -10.14
CA LEU A 321 -18.29 -12.01 -10.80
C LEU A 321 -19.47 -12.83 -10.31
N PRO A 322 -19.37 -14.13 -9.97
CA PRO A 322 -20.50 -14.89 -9.47
C PRO A 322 -21.13 -14.24 -8.22
N PHE A 323 -20.30 -13.54 -7.45
CA PHE A 323 -20.69 -12.79 -6.25
C PHE A 323 -21.48 -11.50 -6.56
N LEU A 324 -21.23 -10.86 -7.70
CA LEU A 324 -21.98 -9.68 -8.15
C LEU A 324 -23.36 -10.06 -8.70
N PHE A 325 -23.45 -11.16 -9.46
CA PHE A 325 -24.72 -11.62 -10.04
C PHE A 325 -25.65 -12.29 -9.04
N SER A 326 -25.14 -12.91 -7.97
CA SER A 326 -26.00 -13.47 -6.91
C SER A 326 -26.78 -12.44 -6.11
N LEU A 327 -26.49 -11.14 -6.29
CA LEU A 327 -27.14 -10.03 -5.57
C LEU A 327 -28.23 -9.33 -6.39
N LEU A 328 -28.28 -9.59 -7.69
CA LEU A 328 -29.25 -8.99 -8.63
C LEU A 328 -30.47 -9.89 -8.90
N LEU A 329 -30.50 -11.08 -8.29
CA LEU A 329 -31.57 -12.08 -8.36
C LEU A 329 -32.26 -12.24 -7.00
#